data_AF-A0AA38T9C8-F1
#
_entry.id   AF-A0AA38T9C8-F1
#
_cell.length_a   1.000
_cell.length_b   1.000
_cell.length_c   1.000
_cell.angle_alpha   90.00
_cell.angle_beta   90.00
_cell.angle_gamma   90.00
#
_symmetry.space_group_name_H-M   'P 1'
#
loop_
_entity.id
_entity.type
_entity.pdbx_description
1 polymer ?
#
loop_
_entity_poly.entity_id
_entity_poly.type
_entity_poly.pdbx_seq_one_letter_code
_entity_poly.pdbx_strand_id
1 'polypeptide(L)'
;MPLAKLDHPLGESVDRWSRVYFPGIRYNIMTSNSAESINALSRFARRLPIVGLSNILEAFQQEWYFIRRAKADSLDHPLTEWAQHKLWKRVGKSATWIVCGIGYNVWEVHDGGRTQT
;
A
#
# COMPACT_ATOMS: atom_id res chain seq x y z
N MET A 1 45.57 -30.34 -31.27
CA MET A 1 44.66 -29.22 -30.94
C MET A 1 43.75 -29.65 -29.80
N PRO A 2 43.83 -29.04 -28.61
CA PRO A 2 42.93 -29.34 -27.49
C PRO A 2 41.69 -28.43 -27.49
N LEU A 3 40.56 -28.99 -27.05
CA LEU A 3 39.28 -28.29 -26.84
C LEU A 3 39.42 -27.21 -25.76
N ALA A 4 39.04 -25.96 -26.10
CA ALA A 4 38.84 -24.90 -25.12
C ALA A 4 37.44 -25.03 -24.50
N LYS A 5 37.41 -25.07 -23.17
CA LYS A 5 36.21 -25.13 -22.33
C LYS A 5 35.41 -23.84 -22.45
N LEU A 6 34.10 -23.96 -22.66
CA LEU A 6 33.15 -22.87 -22.49
C LEU A 6 32.57 -22.98 -21.08
N ASP A 7 33.34 -22.52 -20.09
CA ASP A 7 32.84 -22.38 -18.72
C ASP A 7 31.93 -21.14 -18.66
N HIS A 8 30.69 -21.27 -19.14
CA HIS A 8 29.62 -20.35 -18.73
C HIS A 8 29.18 -20.77 -17.32
N PRO A 9 29.31 -19.91 -16.29
CA PRO A 9 28.82 -20.25 -14.98
C PRO A 9 27.29 -20.32 -15.04
N LEU A 10 26.75 -21.52 -14.80
CA LEU A 10 25.36 -21.76 -14.40
C LEU A 10 25.13 -21.17 -13.00
N GLY A 11 25.29 -19.85 -12.90
CA GLY A 11 25.19 -19.03 -11.69
C GLY A 11 24.18 -17.91 -11.84
N GLU A 12 23.22 -18.04 -12.76
CA GLU A 12 22.02 -17.20 -12.71
C GLU A 12 21.07 -17.82 -11.70
N SER A 13 21.35 -17.53 -10.42
CA SER A 13 20.44 -17.86 -9.34
C SER A 13 19.09 -17.18 -9.59
N VAL A 14 18.03 -17.90 -9.24
CA VAL A 14 16.63 -17.46 -9.24
C VAL A 14 16.44 -16.11 -8.51
N ASP A 15 17.43 -15.67 -7.74
CA ASP A 15 17.52 -14.39 -7.04
C ASP A 15 17.42 -13.16 -7.95
N ARG A 16 17.71 -13.28 -9.25
CA ARG A 16 17.55 -12.14 -10.19
C ARG A 16 16.11 -11.91 -10.64
N TRP A 17 15.21 -12.87 -10.44
CA TRP A 17 13.83 -12.81 -10.94
C TRP A 17 12.78 -12.43 -9.89
N SER A 18 13.14 -12.40 -8.60
CA SER A 18 12.21 -11.91 -7.57
C SER A 18 12.86 -10.84 -6.70
N ARG A 19 12.51 -9.58 -6.97
CA ARG A 19 12.78 -8.44 -6.06
C ARG A 19 11.89 -8.50 -4.81
N VAL A 20 11.69 -9.68 -4.24
CA VAL A 20 10.77 -9.86 -3.09
C VAL A 20 11.49 -10.56 -1.95
N TYR A 21 12.69 -10.07 -1.62
CA TYR A 21 13.26 -10.29 -0.30
C TYR A 21 12.90 -9.09 0.59
N PHE A 22 11.95 -9.30 1.50
CA PHE A 22 11.56 -8.33 2.52
C PHE A 22 11.63 -9.03 3.89
N PRO A 23 12.50 -8.58 4.81
CA PRO A 23 12.75 -9.25 6.10
C PRO A 23 11.68 -8.99 7.17
N GLY A 24 10.68 -8.14 6.92
CA GLY A 24 9.57 -7.93 7.85
C GLY A 24 8.44 -8.96 7.73
N ILE A 25 7.59 -9.04 8.76
CA ILE A 25 6.36 -9.85 8.74
C ILE A 25 5.47 -9.32 7.62
N ARG A 26 5.37 -10.05 6.51
CA ARG A 26 4.35 -9.79 5.50
C ARG A 26 3.02 -10.21 6.09
N TYR A 27 2.21 -9.25 6.51
CA TYR A 27 0.78 -9.48 6.48
C TYR A 27 0.47 -9.85 5.03
N ASN A 28 -0.01 -11.07 4.82
CA ASN A 28 -0.45 -11.50 3.51
C ASN A 28 -1.60 -10.58 3.11
N ILE A 29 -1.32 -9.47 2.41
CA ILE A 29 -2.34 -8.63 1.77
C ILE A 29 -2.87 -9.35 0.51
N MET A 30 -2.94 -10.68 0.57
CA MET A 30 -3.79 -11.48 -0.28
C MET A 30 -5.20 -11.34 0.28
N THR A 31 -5.76 -10.14 0.14
CA THR A 31 -7.20 -9.98 0.29
C THR A 31 -7.80 -10.55 -0.98
N SER A 32 -8.61 -11.61 -0.86
CA SER A 32 -9.30 -12.22 -2.01
C SER A 32 -10.08 -11.18 -2.83
N ASN A 33 -10.48 -10.08 -2.17
CA ASN A 33 -11.14 -8.92 -2.76
C ASN A 33 -10.44 -8.35 -4.00
N SER A 34 -9.10 -8.24 -4.04
CA SER A 34 -8.43 -7.69 -5.24
C SER A 34 -8.56 -8.61 -6.45
N ALA A 35 -8.38 -9.93 -6.25
CA ALA A 35 -8.55 -10.91 -7.31
C ALA A 35 -10.03 -11.04 -7.73
N GLU A 36 -10.96 -11.03 -6.78
CA GLU A 36 -12.40 -11.05 -7.01
C GLU A 36 -12.87 -9.79 -7.78
N SER A 37 -12.40 -8.60 -7.38
CA SER A 37 -12.73 -7.33 -8.03
C SER A 37 -12.21 -7.28 -9.46
N ILE A 38 -10.96 -7.70 -9.70
CA ILE A 38 -10.40 -7.77 -11.06
C ILE A 38 -11.13 -8.83 -11.90
N ASN A 39 -11.53 -9.97 -11.31
CA ASN A 39 -12.31 -10.98 -12.02
C ASN A 39 -13.73 -10.49 -12.36
N ALA A 40 -14.36 -9.73 -11.47
CA ALA A 40 -15.66 -9.11 -11.71
C ALA A 40 -15.57 -8.06 -12.83
N LEU A 41 -14.56 -7.18 -12.76
CA LEU A 41 -14.32 -6.12 -13.73
C LEU A 41 -13.99 -6.68 -15.13
N SER A 42 -13.18 -7.74 -15.19
CA SER A 42 -12.73 -8.35 -16.44
C SER A 42 -13.71 -9.38 -17.02
N ARG A 43 -14.86 -9.65 -16.38
CA ARG A 43 -15.80 -10.70 -16.79
C ARG A 43 -16.19 -10.61 -18.27
N PHE A 44 -16.42 -9.40 -18.76
CA PHE A 44 -16.75 -9.15 -20.17
C PHE A 44 -15.50 -9.00 -21.07
N ALA A 45 -14.40 -8.48 -20.50
CA ALA A 45 -13.13 -8.29 -21.19
C ALA A 45 -12.39 -9.61 -21.50
N ARG A 46 -12.69 -10.70 -20.78
CA ARG A 46 -12.08 -12.03 -21.00
C ARG A 46 -12.33 -12.63 -22.38
N ARG A 47 -13.32 -12.13 -23.12
CA ARG A 47 -13.59 -12.55 -24.52
C ARG A 47 -12.81 -11.73 -25.55
N LEU A 48 -12.05 -10.73 -25.11
CA LEU A 48 -11.26 -9.89 -25.98
C LEU A 48 -9.83 -10.44 -26.12
N PRO A 49 -9.13 -10.09 -27.21
CA PRO A 49 -7.68 -10.26 -27.29
C PRO A 49 -7.00 -9.57 -26.11
N ILE A 50 -5.81 -10.04 -25.73
CA ILE A 50 -5.03 -9.52 -24.58
C ILE A 50 -4.89 -7.99 -24.63
N VAL A 51 -4.67 -7.43 -25.82
CA VAL A 51 -4.60 -5.98 -26.05
C VAL A 51 -5.91 -5.27 -25.67
N GLY A 52 -7.06 -5.84 -26.04
CA GLY A 52 -8.37 -5.28 -25.68
C GLY A 52 -8.66 -5.34 -24.19
N LEU A 53 -8.17 -6.38 -23.50
CA LEU A 53 -8.26 -6.48 -22.05
C LEU A 53 -7.40 -5.40 -21.36
N SER A 54 -6.17 -5.15 -21.84
CA SER A 54 -5.31 -4.08 -21.30
C SER A 54 -5.97 -2.71 -21.43
N ASN A 55 -6.48 -2.38 -22.63
CA ASN A 55 -7.11 -1.10 -22.89
C ASN A 55 -8.30 -0.83 -21.95
N ILE A 56 -9.10 -1.87 -21.64
CA ILE A 56 -10.23 -1.74 -20.72
C ILE A 56 -9.76 -1.48 -19.29
N LEU A 57 -8.74 -2.22 -18.82
CA LEU A 57 -8.19 -2.01 -17.48
C LEU A 57 -7.56 -0.63 -17.33
N GLU A 58 -6.85 -0.16 -18.36
CA GLU A 58 -6.30 1.19 -18.41
C GLU A 58 -7.40 2.25 -18.36
N ALA A 59 -8.47 2.10 -19.13
CA ALA A 59 -9.60 3.02 -19.12
C ALA A 59 -10.25 3.13 -17.74
N PHE A 60 -10.53 1.99 -17.08
CA PHE A 60 -11.05 1.99 -15.71
C PHE A 60 -10.11 2.67 -14.72
N GLN A 61 -8.81 2.37 -14.83
CA GLN A 61 -7.82 2.93 -13.93
C GLN A 61 -7.71 4.46 -14.11
N GLN A 62 -7.72 4.94 -15.35
CA GLN A 62 -7.72 6.36 -15.69
C GLN A 62 -8.96 7.07 -15.15
N GLU A 63 -10.15 6.51 -15.37
CA GLU A 63 -11.41 7.04 -14.84
C GLU A 63 -11.37 7.15 -13.31
N TRP A 64 -10.94 6.10 -12.62
CA TRP A 64 -10.81 6.11 -11.16
C TRP A 64 -9.83 7.15 -10.66
N TYR A 65 -8.67 7.29 -11.30
CA TYR A 65 -7.69 8.32 -10.95
C TYR A 65 -8.21 9.72 -11.24
N PHE A 66 -8.96 9.91 -12.33
CA PHE A 66 -9.59 11.18 -12.64
C PHE A 66 -10.59 11.58 -11.55
N ILE A 67 -11.54 10.69 -11.22
CA ILE A 67 -12.54 10.94 -10.17
C ILE A 67 -11.88 11.23 -8.82
N ARG A 68 -10.85 10.46 -8.44
CA ARG A 68 -10.14 10.67 -7.18
C ARG A 68 -9.40 12.00 -7.14
N ARG A 69 -8.75 12.42 -8.23
CA ARG A 69 -8.08 13.71 -8.32
C ARG A 69 -9.07 14.86 -8.28
N ALA A 70 -10.13 14.81 -9.08
CA ALA A 70 -11.20 15.81 -9.05
C ALA A 70 -11.80 15.95 -7.63
N LYS A 71 -12.02 14.83 -6.94
CA LYS A 71 -12.45 14.85 -5.53
C LYS A 71 -11.40 15.47 -4.62
N ALA A 72 -10.12 15.16 -4.80
CA ALA A 72 -9.05 15.75 -4.02
C ALA A 72 -8.93 17.27 -4.24
N ASP A 73 -9.04 17.72 -5.49
CA ASP A 73 -8.98 19.14 -5.87
C ASP A 73 -10.18 19.93 -5.31
N SER A 74 -11.33 19.26 -5.11
CA SER A 74 -12.50 19.86 -4.46
C SER A 74 -12.39 19.98 -2.94
N LEU A 75 -11.40 19.34 -2.30
CA LEU A 75 -11.20 19.42 -0.85
C LEU A 75 -10.45 20.70 -0.49
N ASP A 76 -10.94 21.40 0.54
CA ASP A 76 -10.28 22.58 1.10
C ASP A 76 -9.00 22.23 1.88
N HIS A 77 -8.89 20.99 2.35
CA HIS A 77 -7.78 20.52 3.18
C HIS A 77 -7.02 19.38 2.47
N PRO A 78 -5.68 19.27 2.62
CA PRO A 78 -4.87 18.22 1.98
C PRO A 78 -5.16 16.78 2.43
N LEU A 79 -6.12 16.58 3.33
CA LEU A 79 -6.49 15.28 3.87
C LEU A 79 -7.95 15.02 3.57
N THR A 80 -8.29 13.76 3.32
CA THR A 80 -9.69 13.34 3.22
C THR A 80 -10.42 13.57 4.54
N GLU A 81 -11.73 13.81 4.50
CA GLU A 81 -12.57 14.00 5.68
C GLU A 81 -12.38 12.89 6.73
N TRP A 82 -12.28 11.63 6.28
CA TRP A 82 -12.00 10.50 7.16
C TRP A 82 -10.65 10.63 7.88
N ALA A 83 -9.60 11.03 7.14
CA ALA A 83 -8.27 11.21 7.70
C ALA A 83 -8.23 12.41 8.66
N GLN A 84 -8.89 13.52 8.31
CA GLN A 84 -9.05 14.69 9.17
C GLN A 84 -9.78 14.30 10.47
N HIS A 85 -10.94 13.66 10.37
CA HIS A 85 -11.71 13.21 11.53
C HIS A 85 -10.87 12.33 12.47
N LYS A 86 -10.14 11.36 11.90
CA LYS A 86 -9.25 10.48 12.67
C LYS A 86 -8.10 11.24 13.32
N LEU A 87 -7.55 12.24 12.63
CA LEU A 87 -6.49 13.11 13.15
C LEU A 87 -7.02 13.98 14.29
N TRP A 88 -8.15 14.66 14.11
CA TRP A 88 -8.77 15.48 15.15
C TRP A 88 -9.13 14.69 16.39
N LYS A 89 -9.63 13.45 16.23
CA LYS A 89 -9.86 12.53 17.35
C LYS A 89 -8.57 12.21 18.10
N ARG A 90 -7.45 12.03 17.40
CA ARG A 90 -6.13 11.77 18.01
C ARG A 90 -5.58 13.02 18.70
N VAL A 91 -5.67 14.18 18.06
CA VAL A 91 -5.22 15.46 18.63
C VAL A 91 -6.00 15.79 19.91
N GLY A 92 -7.33 15.65 19.87
CA GLY A 92 -8.18 15.86 21.05
C GLY A 92 -7.96 14.82 22.16
N LYS A 93 -7.39 13.64 21.83
CA LYS A 93 -6.95 12.66 22.82
C LYS A 93 -5.56 13.01 23.37
N SER A 94 -4.61 13.39 22.52
CA SER A 94 -3.24 13.71 22.95
C SER A 94 -3.15 14.96 23.81
N ALA A 95 -4.14 15.85 23.74
CA ALA A 95 -4.25 17.01 24.63
C ALA A 95 -4.29 16.63 26.13
N THR A 96 -4.70 15.39 26.48
CA THR A 96 -4.70 14.91 27.87
C THR A 96 -3.46 14.09 28.21
N TRP A 97 -2.50 13.93 27.30
CA TRP A 97 -1.32 13.10 27.56
C TRP A 97 -0.30 13.84 28.42
N ILE A 98 0.25 13.13 29.39
CA ILE A 98 1.30 13.60 30.29
C ILE A 98 2.60 12.95 29.85
N VAL A 99 3.64 13.75 29.64
CA VAL A 99 4.95 13.27 29.19
C VAL A 99 5.95 13.41 30.34
N CYS A 100 6.54 12.29 30.76
CA CYS A 100 7.51 12.21 31.86
C CYS A 100 8.88 11.81 31.30
N GLY A 101 9.94 12.55 31.66
CA GLY A 101 11.31 12.20 31.27
C GLY A 101 11.87 11.11 32.18
N ILE A 102 12.33 10.00 31.61
CA ILE A 102 12.87 8.85 32.37
C ILE A 102 14.35 8.56 32.07
N GLY A 103 14.95 9.26 31.09
CA GLY A 103 16.36 9.10 30.75
C GLY A 103 16.82 10.04 29.63
N TYR A 104 18.06 9.88 29.19
CA TYR A 104 18.60 10.69 28.09
C TYR A 104 17.85 10.39 26.80
N ASN A 105 17.07 11.35 26.30
CA ASN A 105 16.17 11.21 25.16
C ASN A 105 15.09 10.11 25.29
N VAL A 106 14.74 9.70 26.51
CA VAL A 106 13.66 8.72 26.76
C VAL A 106 12.53 9.36 27.54
N TRP A 107 11.33 9.25 26.99
CA TRP A 107 10.11 9.84 27.54
C TRP A 107 9.02 8.77 27.65
N GLU A 108 8.35 8.74 28.80
CA GLU A 108 7.16 7.94 29.02
C GLU A 108 5.92 8.83 28.83
N VAL A 109 4.90 8.30 28.15
CA VAL A 109 3.67 9.04 27.86
C VAL A 109 2.49 8.34 28.52
N HIS A 110 1.83 9.03 29.44
CA HIS A 110 0.66 8.54 30.15
C HIS A 110 -0.62 9.19 29.61
N ASP A 111 -1.67 8.40 29.45
CA ASP A 111 -3.00 8.91 29.10
C ASP A 111 -3.60 9.56 30.35
N GLY A 112 -3.61 10.90 30.45
CA GLY A 112 -3.97 11.67 31.66
C GLY A 112 -5.47 11.69 32.00
N GLY A 113 -6.19 10.62 31.67
CA GLY A 113 -7.56 10.39 32.11
C GLY A 113 -8.63 10.85 31.12
N ARG A 114 -9.10 9.91 30.28
CA ARG A 114 -10.53 9.74 30.05
C ARG A 114 -10.88 8.32 30.49
N THR A 115 -11.48 8.18 31.66
CA THR A 115 -12.25 6.98 32.00
C THR A 115 -13.25 6.76 30.87
N GLN A 116 -13.11 5.64 30.13
CA GLN A 116 -14.11 5.20 29.16
C GLN A 116 -15.42 5.00 29.90
N THR A 117 -16.41 5.85 29.62
CA THR A 117 -17.83 5.56 29.83
C THR A 117 -18.42 5.06 28.52
#